data_AF-A0AAE2VXD9-F1
#
_entry.id   AF-A0AAE2VXD9-F1
#
_cell.length_a   1.000
_cell.length_b   1.000
_cell.length_c   1.000
_cell.angle_alpha   90.00
_cell.angle_beta   90.00
_cell.angle_gamma   90.00
#
_symmetry.space_group_name_H-M   'P 1'
#
loop_
_entity.id
_entity.type
_entity.pdbx_description
1 polymer ?
#
loop_
_entity_poly.entity_id
_entity_poly.type
_entity_poly.pdbx_seq_one_letter_code
_entity_poly.pdbx_strand_id
1 'polypeptide(L)'
;MTSFSLRIPIVVACYDRPLSLKRVLASLCAANYLDQPVNLTISIDCSDVQDSLIEVAEAFEWPFGVKTIRAFDRRQGLRSHILQCGDLSIGEDGIIVLEDDLIVGENFYRFAVDAIAAVGADDGIAGISLYAPTINEMVPLPFQPAPSGFDGYFLQSSQSWGQCWTTSMWKAFREWYRTAASPLSDDGDMPSRIYSWPETSWKKYHMKYTVEMGMTWLYPYVSHSSNCSDVGAHNPRPSFLFQVALSSGNREFLLPKRTDPAAVHYDAFFERSDFVDEDGVPLLLDLYGTRRSVPQGSRFVTGRPVSLIPVRGYGLLLRPHDENVARHISGDDMHAFDAVQALKLTGRMTIRKRAYHSDLSWAEALHVGIYGLRQAMPDKARRLIRQVWNCVFGRCR
;
A
#
# COMPACT_ATOMS: atom_id res chain seq x y z
N MET A 1 -11.72 31.09 18.47
CA MET A 1 -11.14 30.75 17.16
C MET A 1 -12.19 29.99 16.40
N THR A 2 -12.74 30.55 15.33
CA THR A 2 -13.66 29.85 14.43
C THR A 2 -12.87 28.75 13.73
N SER A 3 -12.95 27.52 14.27
CA SER A 3 -12.45 26.32 13.58
C SER A 3 -13.20 26.22 12.26
N PHE A 4 -12.48 26.35 11.14
CA PHE A 4 -13.02 25.97 9.84
C PHE A 4 -13.22 24.45 9.88
N SER A 5 -14.48 24.02 9.90
CA SER A 5 -14.83 22.60 9.76
C SER A 5 -14.67 22.23 8.29
N LEU A 6 -13.72 21.34 8.01
CA LEU A 6 -13.51 20.79 6.67
C LEU A 6 -14.67 19.85 6.34
N ARG A 7 -15.25 19.99 5.14
CA ARG A 7 -16.24 19.04 4.63
C ARG A 7 -15.51 17.88 3.96
N ILE A 8 -15.41 16.77 4.68
CA ILE A 8 -14.76 15.54 4.21
C ILE A 8 -15.78 14.40 4.35
N PRO A 9 -16.67 14.18 3.35
CA PRO A 9 -17.54 13.02 3.35
C PRO A 9 -16.78 11.69 3.22
N ILE A 10 -17.46 10.63 3.63
CA ILE A 10 -16.99 9.24 3.50
C ILE A 10 -17.81 8.54 2.44
N VAL A 11 -17.14 7.76 1.60
CA VAL A 11 -17.78 6.89 0.62
C VAL A 11 -17.31 5.46 0.84
N VAL A 12 -18.26 4.53 0.99
CA VAL A 12 -17.98 3.09 1.05
C VAL A 12 -18.38 2.48 -0.28
N ALA A 13 -17.42 1.98 -1.05
CA ALA A 13 -17.63 1.28 -2.31
C ALA A 13 -17.81 -0.22 -2.06
N CYS A 14 -18.94 -0.76 -2.52
CA CYS A 14 -19.38 -2.14 -2.26
C CYS A 14 -19.78 -2.85 -3.56
N TYR A 15 -19.67 -4.19 -3.58
CA TYR A 15 -20.08 -4.98 -4.75
C TYR A 15 -21.03 -6.15 -4.40
N ASP A 16 -20.55 -7.17 -3.68
CA ASP A 16 -21.29 -8.41 -3.46
C ASP A 16 -21.09 -9.02 -2.06
N ARG A 17 -20.63 -8.22 -1.09
CA ARG A 17 -20.24 -8.72 0.26
C ARG A 17 -21.01 -8.03 1.41
N PRO A 18 -22.25 -8.44 1.70
CA PRO A 18 -23.05 -7.84 2.78
C PRO A 18 -22.42 -7.90 4.18
N LEU A 19 -21.70 -8.99 4.49
CA LEU A 19 -21.02 -9.12 5.79
C LEU A 19 -19.84 -8.17 5.91
N SER A 20 -19.08 -7.98 4.83
CA SER A 20 -17.98 -7.02 4.74
C SER A 20 -18.50 -5.60 4.91
N LEU A 21 -19.60 -5.26 4.22
CA LEU A 21 -20.30 -3.99 4.38
C LEU A 21 -20.72 -3.75 5.84
N LYS A 22 -21.38 -4.71 6.49
CA LYS A 22 -21.74 -4.59 7.93
C LYS A 22 -20.52 -4.30 8.80
N ARG A 23 -19.39 -4.96 8.53
CA ARG A 23 -18.16 -4.82 9.32
C ARG A 23 -17.52 -3.44 9.16
N VAL A 24 -17.40 -2.93 7.94
CA VAL A 24 -16.85 -1.58 7.73
C VAL A 24 -17.75 -0.51 8.34
N LEU A 25 -19.08 -0.62 8.17
CA LEU A 25 -20.06 0.30 8.77
C LEU A 25 -20.02 0.28 10.30
N ALA A 26 -19.87 -0.89 10.91
CA ALA A 26 -19.68 -1.00 12.36
C ALA A 26 -18.40 -0.29 12.84
N SER A 27 -17.29 -0.43 12.10
CA SER A 27 -16.04 0.27 12.43
C SER A 27 -16.15 1.79 12.27
N LEU A 28 -16.91 2.27 11.29
CA LEU A 28 -17.22 3.69 11.12
C LEU A 28 -18.01 4.23 12.32
N CYS A 29 -19.04 3.50 12.80
CA CYS A 29 -19.80 3.92 13.97
C CYS A 29 -18.98 4.02 15.26
N ALA A 30 -17.86 3.30 15.35
CA ALA A 30 -16.99 3.30 16.52
C ALA A 30 -15.89 4.38 16.48
N ALA A 31 -15.83 5.18 15.41
CA ALA A 31 -14.77 6.16 15.21
C ALA A 31 -15.10 7.54 15.78
N ASN A 32 -14.06 8.37 15.94
CA ASN A 32 -14.15 9.74 16.42
C ASN A 32 -14.19 10.74 15.24
N TYR A 33 -15.28 11.50 15.15
CA TYR A 33 -15.54 12.49 14.11
C TYR A 33 -15.34 13.95 14.56
N LEU A 34 -14.66 14.18 15.69
CA LEU A 34 -14.30 15.51 16.18
C LEU A 34 -15.51 16.43 16.42
N ASP A 35 -16.65 15.85 16.78
CA ASP A 35 -17.94 16.53 16.90
C ASP A 35 -18.38 17.27 15.61
N GLN A 36 -17.86 16.86 14.45
CA GLN A 36 -18.22 17.44 13.15
C GLN A 36 -19.27 16.60 12.44
N PRO A 37 -20.19 17.23 11.69
CA PRO A 37 -21.11 16.50 10.83
C PRO A 37 -20.35 15.89 9.64
N VAL A 38 -20.50 14.58 9.44
CA VAL A 38 -19.83 13.84 8.37
C VAL A 38 -20.88 13.10 7.55
N ASN A 39 -20.96 13.40 6.25
CA ASN A 39 -21.87 12.69 5.36
C ASN A 39 -21.28 11.34 4.95
N LEU A 40 -22.13 10.32 4.84
CA LEU A 40 -21.78 8.98 4.43
C LEU A 40 -22.54 8.60 3.17
N THR A 41 -21.82 8.21 2.12
CA THR A 41 -22.40 7.57 0.93
C THR A 41 -22.03 6.10 0.89
N ILE A 42 -23.03 5.22 0.86
CA ILE A 42 -22.84 3.79 0.59
C ILE A 42 -23.10 3.59 -0.90
N SER A 43 -22.04 3.38 -1.68
CA SER A 43 -22.12 3.21 -3.13
C SER A 43 -22.00 1.73 -3.52
N ILE A 44 -23.05 1.20 -4.15
CA ILE A 44 -23.23 -0.23 -4.39
C ILE A 44 -23.20 -0.49 -5.90
N ASP A 45 -22.15 -1.14 -6.39
CA ASP A 45 -22.09 -1.63 -7.78
C ASP A 45 -23.08 -2.79 -7.96
N CYS A 46 -23.66 -2.90 -9.15
CA CYS A 46 -24.71 -3.87 -9.44
C CYS A 46 -24.15 -5.30 -9.45
N SER A 47 -24.78 -6.18 -8.67
CA SER A 47 -24.49 -7.61 -8.55
C SER A 47 -25.77 -8.40 -8.32
N ASP A 48 -25.72 -9.73 -8.43
CA ASP A 48 -26.88 -10.60 -8.19
C ASP A 48 -27.37 -10.59 -6.74
N VAL A 49 -26.59 -10.02 -5.80
CA VAL A 49 -26.90 -9.93 -4.37
C VAL A 49 -27.14 -8.48 -3.91
N GLN A 50 -27.33 -7.55 -4.85
CA GLN A 50 -27.45 -6.12 -4.58
C GLN A 50 -28.57 -5.78 -3.58
N ASP A 51 -29.72 -6.45 -3.65
CA ASP A 51 -30.84 -6.24 -2.72
C ASP A 51 -30.41 -6.43 -1.26
N SER A 52 -29.61 -7.47 -0.99
CA SER A 52 -29.09 -7.72 0.37
C SER A 52 -28.12 -6.65 0.85
N LEU A 53 -27.39 -5.98 -0.07
CA LEU A 53 -26.53 -4.83 0.28
C LEU A 53 -27.37 -3.58 0.55
N ILE A 54 -28.44 -3.37 -0.23
CA ILE A 54 -29.39 -2.27 -0.03
C ILE A 54 -30.08 -2.41 1.33
N GLU A 55 -30.58 -3.60 1.67
CA GLU A 55 -31.18 -3.89 2.99
C GLU A 55 -30.22 -3.55 4.14
N VAL A 56 -28.94 -3.94 4.03
CA VAL A 56 -27.91 -3.60 5.02
C VAL A 56 -27.70 -2.09 5.11
N ALA A 57 -27.63 -1.41 3.96
CA ALA A 57 -27.42 0.03 3.91
C ALA A 57 -28.61 0.83 4.45
N GLU A 58 -29.84 0.38 4.17
CA GLU A 58 -31.08 0.98 4.66
C GLU A 58 -31.22 0.83 6.17
N ALA A 59 -31.01 -0.38 6.69
CA ALA A 59 -31.11 -0.69 8.12
C ALA A 59 -30.01 -0.05 8.98
N PHE A 60 -28.88 0.34 8.39
CA PHE A 60 -27.78 0.97 9.12
C PHE A 60 -28.11 2.42 9.49
N GLU A 61 -28.07 2.75 10.78
CA GLU A 61 -28.23 4.13 11.27
C GLU A 61 -26.89 4.87 11.28
N TRP A 62 -26.87 6.07 10.71
CA TRP A 62 -25.67 6.92 10.68
C TRP A 62 -25.90 8.17 11.55
N PRO A 63 -25.32 8.25 12.75
CA PRO A 63 -25.63 9.33 13.69
C PRO A 63 -24.84 10.62 13.45
N PHE A 64 -23.84 10.61 12.56
CA PHE A 64 -22.90 11.72 12.40
C PHE A 64 -23.22 12.67 11.24
N GLY A 65 -24.24 12.41 10.42
CA GLY A 65 -24.58 13.27 9.30
C GLY A 65 -25.59 12.67 8.35
N VAL A 66 -25.60 13.11 7.09
CA VAL A 66 -26.53 12.58 6.08
C VAL A 66 -26.00 11.25 5.54
N LYS A 67 -26.85 10.21 5.56
CA LYS A 67 -26.61 8.93 4.89
C LYS A 67 -27.29 8.93 3.52
N THR A 68 -26.52 8.62 2.48
CA THR A 68 -26.99 8.45 1.11
C THR A 68 -26.69 7.05 0.60
N ILE A 69 -27.66 6.39 -0.02
CA ILE A 69 -27.48 5.10 -0.70
C ILE A 69 -27.43 5.37 -2.20
N ARG A 70 -26.34 4.98 -2.85
CA ARG A 70 -26.13 5.11 -4.30
C ARG A 70 -25.94 3.74 -4.91
N ALA A 71 -27.04 3.10 -5.31
CA ALA A 71 -27.03 1.82 -6.02
C ALA A 71 -27.06 2.03 -7.55
N PHE A 72 -26.30 1.24 -8.29
CA PHE A 72 -26.30 1.26 -9.76
C PHE A 72 -27.22 0.20 -10.34
N ASP A 73 -27.96 0.52 -11.40
CA ASP A 73 -28.84 -0.43 -12.12
C ASP A 73 -28.05 -1.41 -13.03
N ARG A 74 -26.77 -1.13 -13.27
CA ARG A 74 -25.90 -1.92 -14.15
C ARG A 74 -24.51 -1.99 -13.57
N ARG A 75 -23.81 -3.10 -13.83
CA ARG A 75 -22.44 -3.31 -13.35
C ARG A 75 -21.49 -2.29 -13.97
N GLN A 76 -20.87 -1.48 -13.12
CA GLN A 76 -19.87 -0.47 -13.48
C GLN A 76 -18.48 -1.10 -13.59
N GLY A 77 -18.19 -2.08 -12.73
CA GLY A 77 -16.87 -2.68 -12.58
C GLY A 77 -15.93 -1.79 -11.75
N LEU A 78 -14.97 -2.44 -11.08
CA LEU A 78 -14.10 -1.84 -10.06
C LEU A 78 -13.52 -0.48 -10.47
N ARG A 79 -12.87 -0.41 -11.63
CA ARG A 79 -12.25 0.84 -12.10
C ARG A 79 -13.24 1.98 -12.22
N SER A 80 -14.33 1.77 -12.96
CA SER A 80 -15.32 2.83 -13.20
C SER A 80 -16.00 3.24 -11.89
N HIS A 81 -16.31 2.28 -11.04
CA HIS A 81 -16.99 2.52 -9.76
C HIS A 81 -16.14 3.37 -8.81
N ILE A 82 -14.86 3.03 -8.62
CA ILE A 82 -13.96 3.82 -7.76
C ILE A 82 -13.73 5.22 -8.32
N LEU A 83 -13.59 5.37 -9.65
CA LEU A 83 -13.49 6.70 -10.27
C LEU A 83 -14.74 7.54 -10.01
N GLN A 84 -15.93 6.94 -10.10
CA GLN A 84 -17.19 7.61 -9.78
C GLN A 84 -17.36 7.92 -8.29
N CYS A 85 -16.72 7.16 -7.40
CA CYS A 85 -16.67 7.46 -5.97
C CYS A 85 -15.74 8.64 -5.69
N GLY A 86 -14.55 8.68 -6.29
CA GLY A 86 -13.64 9.81 -6.16
C GLY A 86 -14.22 11.11 -6.74
N ASP A 87 -15.04 11.03 -7.79
CA ASP A 87 -15.76 12.18 -8.37
C ASP A 87 -16.72 12.85 -7.36
N LEU A 88 -17.09 12.18 -6.25
CA LEU A 88 -17.86 12.78 -5.15
C LEU A 88 -17.04 13.75 -4.29
N SER A 89 -15.72 13.84 -4.48
CA SER A 89 -14.90 14.89 -3.86
C SER A 89 -15.24 16.29 -4.39
N ILE A 90 -15.77 16.39 -5.61
CA ILE A 90 -15.95 17.67 -6.30
C ILE A 90 -16.95 18.56 -5.56
N GLY A 91 -16.46 19.66 -5.00
CA GLY A 91 -17.26 20.60 -4.23
C GLY A 91 -17.11 20.46 -2.72
N GLU A 92 -16.28 19.52 -2.26
CA GLU A 92 -15.91 19.28 -0.87
C GLU A 92 -14.43 19.64 -0.62
N ASP A 93 -14.02 19.72 0.64
CA ASP A 93 -12.62 20.00 0.99
C ASP A 93 -11.74 18.74 0.78
N GLY A 94 -12.33 17.57 1.01
CA GLY A 94 -11.76 16.29 0.62
C GLY A 94 -12.78 15.18 0.63
N ILE A 95 -12.32 13.95 0.45
CA ILE A 95 -13.13 12.74 0.52
C ILE A 95 -12.30 11.62 1.13
N ILE A 96 -12.96 10.71 1.86
CA ILE A 96 -12.38 9.42 2.24
C ILE A 96 -13.14 8.34 1.48
N VAL A 97 -12.42 7.52 0.71
CA VAL A 97 -12.99 6.37 -0.01
C VAL A 97 -12.48 5.08 0.62
N LEU A 98 -13.42 4.22 1.01
CA LEU A 98 -13.19 2.92 1.62
C LEU A 98 -13.81 1.82 0.75
N GLU A 99 -13.13 0.69 0.60
CA GLU A 99 -13.72 -0.53 0.06
C GLU A 99 -14.44 -1.32 1.17
N ASP A 100 -15.40 -2.17 0.78
CA ASP A 100 -16.22 -2.95 1.72
C ASP A 100 -15.43 -3.95 2.58
N ASP A 101 -14.23 -4.35 2.15
CA ASP A 101 -13.36 -5.30 2.85
C ASP A 101 -12.42 -4.64 3.86
N LEU A 102 -12.59 -3.35 4.13
CA LEU A 102 -11.78 -2.62 5.10
C LEU A 102 -12.44 -2.55 6.48
N ILE A 103 -11.63 -2.19 7.47
CA ILE A 103 -12.07 -1.60 8.73
C ILE A 103 -11.25 -0.34 8.98
N VAL A 104 -11.80 0.60 9.74
CA VAL A 104 -11.10 1.82 10.18
C VAL A 104 -10.81 1.79 11.67
N GLY A 105 -9.73 2.47 12.06
CA GLY A 105 -9.38 2.73 13.46
C GLY A 105 -10.09 3.98 13.98
N GLU A 106 -10.15 4.12 15.30
CA GLU A 106 -10.86 5.20 15.99
C GLU A 106 -10.52 6.61 15.46
N ASN A 107 -9.24 6.86 15.17
CA ASN A 107 -8.74 8.18 14.76
C ASN A 107 -8.61 8.38 13.24
N PHE A 108 -9.16 7.50 12.40
CA PHE A 108 -8.94 7.60 10.95
C PHE A 108 -9.39 8.95 10.37
N TYR A 109 -10.51 9.49 10.87
CA TYR A 109 -11.06 10.76 10.42
C TYR A 109 -10.18 11.93 10.86
N ARG A 110 -9.72 11.94 12.12
CA ARG A 110 -8.77 12.94 12.62
C ARG A 110 -7.49 12.94 11.79
N PHE A 111 -6.93 11.77 11.50
CA PHE A 111 -5.72 11.68 10.66
C PHE A 111 -5.95 12.30 9.29
N ALA A 112 -7.10 12.03 8.65
CA ALA A 112 -7.43 12.62 7.35
C ALA A 112 -7.56 14.16 7.42
N VAL A 113 -8.20 14.70 8.46
CA VAL A 113 -8.30 16.15 8.71
C VAL A 113 -6.92 16.78 8.85
N ASP A 114 -6.09 16.23 9.74
CA ASP A 114 -4.75 16.77 10.02
C ASP A 114 -3.84 16.63 8.77
N ALA A 115 -3.99 15.54 8.00
CA ALA A 115 -3.24 15.32 6.76
C ALA A 115 -3.64 16.30 5.66
N ILE A 116 -4.94 16.55 5.46
CA ILE A 116 -5.39 17.58 4.52
C ILE A 116 -4.87 18.95 4.93
N ALA A 117 -4.87 19.28 6.22
CA ALA A 117 -4.31 20.54 6.71
C ALA A 117 -2.79 20.65 6.45
N ALA A 118 -2.05 19.54 6.61
CA ALA A 118 -0.60 19.53 6.42
C ALA A 118 -0.16 19.58 4.95
N VAL A 119 -0.84 18.83 4.08
CA VAL A 119 -0.37 18.57 2.70
C VAL A 119 -1.40 18.83 1.61
N GLY A 120 -2.64 19.20 1.94
CA GLY A 120 -3.75 19.31 0.99
C GLY A 120 -3.59 20.36 -0.11
N ALA A 121 -2.73 21.36 0.12
CA ALA A 121 -2.41 22.43 -0.83
C ALA A 121 -1.07 22.21 -1.58
N ASP A 122 -0.36 21.12 -1.34
CA ASP A 122 0.90 20.80 -2.04
C ASP A 122 0.61 20.02 -3.33
N ASP A 123 0.86 20.67 -4.47
CA ASP A 123 0.68 20.08 -5.80
C ASP A 123 1.64 18.91 -6.10
N GLY A 124 2.62 18.64 -5.23
CA GLY A 124 3.46 17.44 -5.28
C GLY A 124 2.86 16.21 -4.59
N ILE A 125 1.64 16.31 -4.04
CA ILE A 125 0.95 15.23 -3.33
C ILE A 125 -0.24 14.74 -4.16
N ALA A 126 -0.23 13.44 -4.49
CA ALA A 126 -1.25 12.80 -5.31
C ALA A 126 -2.36 12.11 -4.49
N GLY A 127 -2.18 12.01 -3.17
CA GLY A 127 -3.17 11.45 -2.27
C GLY A 127 -2.64 11.22 -0.85
N ILE A 128 -3.55 10.86 0.05
CA ILE A 128 -3.27 10.53 1.45
C ILE A 128 -3.72 9.09 1.68
N SER A 129 -2.83 8.26 2.21
CA SER A 129 -3.13 6.90 2.64
C SER A 129 -3.65 6.90 4.08
N LEU A 130 -4.65 6.09 4.38
CA LEU A 130 -5.01 5.72 5.75
C LEU A 130 -4.37 4.39 6.16
N TYR A 131 -3.73 3.69 5.23
CA TYR A 131 -3.10 2.39 5.46
C TYR A 131 -1.58 2.52 5.58
N ALA A 132 -0.99 1.85 6.58
CA ALA A 132 0.45 1.72 6.74
C ALA A 132 0.91 0.33 6.25
N PRO A 133 1.58 0.22 5.08
CA PRO A 133 2.04 -1.07 4.57
C PRO A 133 3.12 -1.68 5.46
N THR A 134 2.97 -2.95 5.80
CA THR A 134 3.99 -3.78 6.47
C THR A 134 4.73 -4.69 5.49
N ILE A 135 4.30 -4.69 4.22
CA ILE A 135 4.91 -5.42 3.12
C ILE A 135 4.96 -4.53 1.88
N ASN A 136 5.99 -4.76 1.06
CA ASN A 136 6.03 -4.21 -0.29
C ASN A 136 5.09 -5.08 -1.16
N GLU A 137 3.97 -4.52 -1.63
CA GLU A 137 3.02 -5.30 -2.42
C GLU A 137 3.58 -5.70 -3.80
N MET A 138 4.63 -5.02 -4.27
CA MET A 138 5.29 -5.28 -5.56
C MET A 138 6.19 -6.50 -5.46
N VAL A 139 6.92 -6.62 -4.35
CA VAL A 139 7.69 -7.81 -3.99
C VAL A 139 7.35 -8.15 -2.56
N PRO A 140 6.56 -9.23 -2.31
CA PRO A 140 5.89 -9.52 -1.05
C PRO A 140 6.89 -9.95 0.04
N LEU A 141 7.73 -8.99 0.40
CA LEU A 141 8.74 -8.99 1.44
C LEU A 141 8.33 -7.90 2.44
N PRO A 142 8.71 -8.04 3.71
CA PRO A 142 8.42 -7.02 4.70
C PRO A 142 8.92 -5.64 4.28
N PHE A 143 8.10 -4.65 4.56
CA PHE A 143 8.41 -3.23 4.43
C PHE A 143 8.23 -2.58 5.78
N GLN A 144 9.25 -1.82 6.17
CA GLN A 144 9.25 -1.04 7.39
C GLN A 144 9.83 0.32 7.00
N PRO A 145 9.04 1.40 7.01
CA PRO A 145 9.57 2.72 6.74
C PRO A 145 10.53 3.13 7.85
N ALA A 146 11.59 3.83 7.48
CA ALA A 146 12.56 4.41 8.40
C ALA A 146 11.84 5.39 9.32
N PRO A 147 12.04 5.29 10.65
CA PRO A 147 11.33 6.15 11.59
C PRO A 147 11.76 7.61 11.42
N SER A 148 10.84 8.52 11.72
CA SER A 148 11.13 9.95 11.82
C SER A 148 10.44 10.53 13.07
N GLY A 149 10.61 11.83 13.31
CA GLY A 149 9.87 12.54 14.34
C GLY A 149 8.39 12.78 14.01
N PHE A 150 7.97 12.43 12.79
CA PHE A 150 6.61 12.65 12.29
C PHE A 150 5.75 11.39 12.36
N ASP A 151 4.44 11.59 12.24
CA ASP A 151 3.43 10.55 12.15
C ASP A 151 3.13 10.09 10.73
N GLY A 152 3.81 10.67 9.74
CA GLY A 152 3.76 10.21 8.37
C GLY A 152 5.07 10.35 7.62
N TYR A 153 5.11 9.75 6.44
CA TYR A 153 6.22 9.76 5.48
C TYR A 153 5.68 9.80 4.06
N PHE A 154 6.53 10.05 3.08
CA PHE A 154 6.14 10.13 1.68
C PHE A 154 6.54 8.87 0.92
N LEU A 155 5.61 8.32 0.16
CA LEU A 155 5.84 7.16 -0.69
C LEU A 155 5.19 7.41 -2.05
N GLN A 156 5.94 7.19 -3.13
CA GLN A 156 5.43 7.24 -4.49
C GLN A 156 4.64 5.95 -4.81
N SER A 157 3.64 5.63 -4.00
CA SER A 157 2.74 4.50 -4.17
C SER A 157 1.29 4.90 -3.90
N SER A 158 0.36 4.65 -4.82
CA SER A 158 -1.06 4.90 -4.55
C SER A 158 -1.58 3.92 -3.51
N GLN A 159 -2.58 4.32 -2.73
CA GLN A 159 -3.25 3.41 -1.79
C GLN A 159 -4.68 3.08 -2.26
N SER A 160 -5.10 1.82 -2.08
CA SER A 160 -6.47 1.33 -2.27
C SER A 160 -7.15 0.86 -0.99
N TRP A 161 -6.41 0.67 0.10
CA TRP A 161 -6.94 0.22 1.39
C TRP A 161 -7.21 1.35 2.37
N GLY A 162 -7.78 2.44 1.89
CA GLY A 162 -8.12 3.62 2.67
C GLY A 162 -7.42 4.83 2.06
N GLN A 163 -8.15 5.54 1.22
CA GLN A 163 -7.63 6.65 0.42
C GLN A 163 -8.38 7.90 0.76
N CYS A 164 -7.63 8.99 0.91
CA CYS A 164 -8.16 10.32 1.09
C CYS A 164 -7.58 11.25 0.03
N TRP A 165 -8.45 12.06 -0.56
CA TRP A 165 -8.09 13.04 -1.59
C TRP A 165 -8.74 14.37 -1.28
N THR A 166 -8.02 15.46 -1.51
CA THR A 166 -8.66 16.77 -1.67
C THR A 166 -9.31 16.87 -3.05
N THR A 167 -10.20 17.85 -3.23
CA THR A 167 -10.76 18.17 -4.56
C THR A 167 -9.65 18.42 -5.59
N SER A 168 -8.56 19.11 -5.22
CA SER A 168 -7.46 19.43 -6.15
C SER A 168 -6.70 18.18 -6.58
N MET A 169 -6.34 17.30 -5.64
CA MET A 169 -5.68 16.02 -5.92
C MET A 169 -6.49 15.18 -6.91
N TRP A 170 -7.79 15.01 -6.63
CA TRP A 170 -8.64 14.19 -7.48
C TRP A 170 -8.83 14.80 -8.87
N LYS A 171 -9.08 16.11 -8.96
CA LYS A 171 -9.23 16.79 -10.26
C LYS A 171 -7.98 16.65 -11.13
N ALA A 172 -6.79 16.81 -10.55
CA ALA A 172 -5.53 16.68 -11.27
C ALA A 172 -5.34 15.26 -11.84
N PHE A 173 -5.60 14.23 -11.03
CA PHE A 173 -5.60 12.84 -11.50
C PHE A 173 -6.63 12.61 -12.60
N ARG A 174 -7.85 13.11 -12.46
CA ARG A 174 -8.92 12.92 -13.45
C ARG A 174 -8.62 13.59 -14.77
N GLU A 175 -7.95 14.74 -14.76
CA GLU A 175 -7.51 15.40 -15.99
C GLU A 175 -6.44 14.59 -16.71
N TRP A 176 -5.41 14.13 -16.00
CA TRP A 176 -4.40 13.22 -16.56
C TRP A 176 -5.05 11.93 -17.08
N TYR A 177 -6.00 11.35 -16.34
CA TYR A 177 -6.64 10.09 -16.69
C TYR A 177 -7.43 10.16 -18.02
N ARG A 178 -7.92 11.35 -18.43
CA ARG A 178 -8.64 11.53 -19.71
C ARG A 178 -7.74 11.36 -20.93
N THR A 179 -6.46 11.65 -20.80
CA THR A 179 -5.48 11.60 -21.89
C THR A 179 -4.55 10.39 -21.81
N ALA A 180 -4.56 9.68 -20.67
CA ALA A 180 -3.76 8.49 -20.45
C ALA A 180 -4.07 7.37 -21.46
N ALA A 181 -3.02 6.70 -21.93
CA ALA A 181 -3.14 5.52 -22.77
C ALA A 181 -3.83 4.36 -22.03
N SER A 182 -4.58 3.54 -22.75
CA SER A 182 -5.19 2.31 -22.23
C SER A 182 -5.13 1.22 -23.31
N PRO A 183 -4.27 0.19 -23.19
CA PRO A 183 -3.43 -0.13 -22.03
C PRO A 183 -2.24 0.83 -21.84
N LEU A 184 -1.69 0.86 -20.63
CA LEU A 184 -0.46 1.61 -20.32
C LEU A 184 0.77 0.95 -20.95
N SER A 185 1.68 1.77 -21.47
CA SER A 185 3.00 1.33 -21.94
C SER A 185 3.93 1.02 -20.77
N ASP A 186 4.70 -0.06 -20.89
CA ASP A 186 5.74 -0.40 -19.92
C ASP A 186 7.05 0.34 -20.25
N ASP A 187 7.27 1.45 -19.56
CA ASP A 187 8.40 2.36 -19.78
C ASP A 187 9.61 2.06 -18.87
N GLY A 188 9.51 1.09 -17.96
CA GLY A 188 10.58 0.81 -16.99
C GLY A 188 10.56 1.67 -15.72
N ASP A 189 9.65 2.62 -15.59
CA ASP A 189 9.61 3.62 -14.50
C ASP A 189 8.97 3.09 -13.19
N MET A 190 8.17 2.03 -13.29
CA MET A 190 7.52 1.35 -12.18
C MET A 190 7.94 -0.13 -12.09
N PRO A 191 7.76 -0.75 -10.91
CA PRO A 191 7.86 -2.20 -10.77
C PRO A 191 7.02 -2.95 -11.81
N SER A 192 7.62 -3.94 -12.46
CA SER A 192 6.97 -4.74 -13.52
C SER A 192 5.64 -5.37 -13.09
N ARG A 193 5.50 -5.65 -11.78
CA ARG A 193 4.25 -6.19 -11.21
C ARG A 193 3.07 -5.24 -11.37
N ILE A 194 3.26 -3.93 -11.31
CA ILE A 194 2.18 -2.95 -11.52
C ILE A 194 1.68 -3.04 -12.97
N TYR A 195 2.58 -3.12 -13.95
CA TYR A 195 2.21 -3.30 -15.34
C TYR A 195 1.45 -4.59 -15.63
N SER A 196 1.71 -5.65 -14.84
CA SER A 196 1.00 -6.93 -14.93
C SER A 196 -0.42 -6.90 -14.35
N TRP A 197 -0.80 -5.86 -13.61
CA TRP A 197 -2.16 -5.73 -13.09
C TRP A 197 -3.17 -5.58 -14.22
N PRO A 198 -4.39 -6.11 -14.05
CA PRO A 198 -5.43 -6.01 -15.06
C PRO A 198 -5.81 -4.54 -15.32
N GLU A 199 -6.25 -4.23 -16.54
CA GLU A 199 -6.71 -2.89 -16.93
C GLU A 199 -7.92 -2.40 -16.10
N THR A 200 -8.62 -3.32 -15.41
CA THR A 200 -9.68 -3.00 -14.44
C THR A 200 -9.17 -2.48 -13.10
N SER A 201 -7.86 -2.41 -12.88
CA SER A 201 -7.26 -1.80 -11.68
C SER A 201 -7.12 -0.30 -11.88
N TRP A 202 -7.91 0.49 -11.16
CA TRP A 202 -7.75 1.95 -11.14
C TRP A 202 -6.40 2.38 -10.56
N LYS A 203 -5.92 1.64 -9.54
CA LYS A 203 -4.65 1.88 -8.85
C LYS A 203 -3.46 1.79 -9.81
N LYS A 204 -3.53 0.94 -10.84
CA LYS A 204 -2.52 0.86 -11.92
C LYS A 204 -2.33 2.21 -12.61
N TYR A 205 -3.43 2.87 -12.97
CA TYR A 205 -3.40 4.16 -13.67
C TYR A 205 -3.02 5.29 -12.73
N HIS A 206 -3.56 5.30 -11.51
CA HIS A 206 -3.16 6.29 -10.51
C HIS A 206 -1.67 6.18 -10.19
N MET A 207 -1.12 4.96 -10.23
CA MET A 207 0.31 4.78 -10.05
C MET A 207 1.16 5.39 -11.15
N LYS A 208 0.78 5.14 -12.41
CA LYS A 208 1.43 5.80 -13.54
C LYS A 208 1.37 7.31 -13.43
N TYR A 209 0.20 7.88 -13.12
CA TYR A 209 0.05 9.31 -12.86
C TYR A 209 1.02 9.83 -11.80
N THR A 210 1.07 9.17 -10.64
CA THR A 210 1.92 9.59 -9.52
C THR A 210 3.41 9.56 -9.90
N VAL A 211 3.85 8.55 -10.66
CA VAL A 211 5.25 8.44 -11.11
C VAL A 211 5.58 9.44 -12.21
N GLU A 212 4.74 9.54 -13.24
CA GLU A 212 4.94 10.42 -14.39
C GLU A 212 4.98 11.90 -13.99
N MET A 213 4.18 12.28 -12.99
CA MET A 213 4.14 13.64 -12.45
C MET A 213 5.15 13.90 -11.33
N GLY A 214 5.98 12.91 -10.96
CA GLY A 214 6.96 13.06 -9.88
C GLY A 214 6.34 13.34 -8.51
N MET A 215 5.10 12.93 -8.29
CA MET A 215 4.34 13.18 -7.07
C MET A 215 4.56 12.07 -6.04
N THR A 216 4.10 12.29 -4.81
CA THR A 216 4.11 11.30 -3.74
C THR A 216 2.76 11.23 -3.05
N TRP A 217 2.55 10.22 -2.21
CA TRP A 217 1.43 10.13 -1.29
C TRP A 217 1.94 10.27 0.13
N LEU A 218 1.15 10.90 1.01
CA LEU A 218 1.40 10.90 2.44
C LEU A 218 0.89 9.57 3.04
N TYR A 219 1.77 8.85 3.72
CA TYR A 219 1.46 7.60 4.41
C TYR A 219 1.65 7.75 5.92
N PRO A 220 0.82 7.12 6.75
CA PRO A 220 1.02 7.08 8.18
C PRO A 220 2.05 6.01 8.56
N TYR A 221 2.79 6.23 9.65
CA TYR A 221 3.61 5.17 10.25
C TYR A 221 2.78 4.11 10.98
N VAL A 222 1.60 4.48 11.49
CA VAL A 222 0.67 3.58 12.18
C VAL A 222 -0.65 3.60 11.43
N SER A 223 -1.18 2.42 11.09
CA SER A 223 -2.35 2.34 10.21
C SER A 223 -3.62 2.91 10.84
N HIS A 224 -4.44 3.54 10.02
CA HIS A 224 -5.77 4.06 10.35
C HIS A 224 -6.90 3.31 9.63
N SER A 225 -6.55 2.44 8.68
CA SER A 225 -7.41 1.44 8.07
C SER A 225 -6.67 0.10 7.96
N SER A 226 -7.41 -1.00 7.83
CA SER A 226 -6.84 -2.34 7.68
C SER A 226 -7.67 -3.14 6.70
N ASN A 227 -7.02 -3.90 5.81
CA ASN A 227 -7.71 -4.73 4.84
C ASN A 227 -8.00 -6.11 5.45
N CYS A 228 -9.27 -6.45 5.64
CA CYS A 228 -9.66 -7.74 6.20
C CYS A 228 -9.40 -8.92 5.24
N SER A 229 -9.03 -8.64 3.99
CA SER A 229 -8.63 -9.62 2.97
C SER A 229 -9.71 -10.68 2.76
N ASP A 230 -10.95 -10.21 2.76
CA ASP A 230 -12.11 -11.03 2.44
C ASP A 230 -11.96 -11.60 1.03
N VAL A 231 -12.53 -12.79 0.84
CA VAL A 231 -12.59 -13.43 -0.47
C VAL A 231 -13.27 -12.50 -1.46
N GLY A 232 -12.69 -12.31 -2.64
CA GLY A 232 -13.17 -11.36 -3.66
C GLY A 232 -12.38 -11.50 -4.96
N ALA A 233 -12.53 -10.52 -5.86
CA ALA A 233 -11.97 -10.57 -7.22
C ALA A 233 -10.45 -10.83 -7.28
N HIS A 234 -9.69 -10.45 -6.25
CA HIS A 234 -8.24 -10.62 -6.17
C HIS A 234 -7.77 -11.70 -5.17
N ASN A 235 -8.63 -12.15 -4.25
CA ASN A 235 -8.27 -13.10 -3.19
C ASN A 235 -9.22 -14.31 -3.22
N PRO A 236 -8.79 -15.49 -3.70
CA PRO A 236 -9.61 -16.69 -3.72
C PRO A 236 -9.70 -17.40 -2.36
N ARG A 237 -8.94 -16.94 -1.36
CA ARG A 237 -8.89 -17.51 0.01
C ARG A 237 -8.70 -16.38 1.03
N PRO A 238 -9.21 -16.53 2.28
CA PRO A 238 -8.91 -15.61 3.35
C PRO A 238 -7.38 -15.48 3.52
N SER A 239 -6.90 -14.25 3.54
CA SER A 239 -5.50 -13.92 3.77
C SER A 239 -5.41 -12.99 4.97
N PHE A 240 -4.31 -13.07 5.72
CA PHE A 240 -4.01 -12.09 6.76
C PHE A 240 -2.82 -11.21 6.37
N LEU A 241 -2.31 -11.39 5.15
CA LEU A 241 -1.06 -10.78 4.69
C LEU A 241 -1.15 -9.25 4.63
N PHE A 242 -2.33 -8.70 4.37
CA PHE A 242 -2.59 -7.26 4.25
C PHE A 242 -3.34 -6.70 5.46
N GLN A 243 -3.53 -7.51 6.51
CA GLN A 243 -4.03 -7.01 7.78
C GLN A 243 -2.89 -6.37 8.56
N VAL A 244 -3.16 -5.17 9.05
CA VAL A 244 -2.23 -4.37 9.85
C VAL A 244 -2.90 -3.92 11.15
N ALA A 245 -2.07 -3.65 12.16
CA ALA A 245 -2.54 -3.08 13.42
C ALA A 245 -3.06 -1.66 13.20
N LEU A 246 -4.16 -1.34 13.87
CA LEU A 246 -4.79 -0.02 13.82
C LEU A 246 -4.33 0.85 15.00
N SER A 247 -4.22 2.15 14.73
CA SER A 247 -4.04 3.17 15.75
C SER A 247 -5.27 3.23 16.68
N SER A 248 -5.03 3.46 17.98
CA SER A 248 -6.07 3.51 19.02
C SER A 248 -5.80 4.64 20.01
N GLY A 249 -6.86 5.17 20.64
CA GLY A 249 -6.77 6.20 21.67
C GLY A 249 -6.57 7.60 21.11
N ASN A 250 -7.03 8.64 21.80
CA ASN A 250 -6.98 10.01 21.28
C ASN A 250 -5.52 10.48 21.08
N ARG A 251 -5.20 10.93 19.87
CA ARG A 251 -3.85 11.31 19.46
C ARG A 251 -3.90 12.54 18.56
N GLU A 252 -2.99 13.48 18.80
CA GLU A 252 -2.69 14.57 17.86
C GLU A 252 -1.57 14.11 16.93
N PHE A 253 -1.68 14.40 15.63
CA PHE A 253 -0.71 13.97 14.63
C PHE A 253 0.27 15.08 14.29
N LEU A 254 1.56 14.78 14.40
CA LEU A 254 2.63 15.63 13.88
C LEU A 254 2.96 15.19 12.46
N LEU A 255 2.34 15.82 11.46
CA LEU A 255 2.50 15.43 10.06
C LEU A 255 3.56 16.28 9.35
N PRO A 256 4.38 15.67 8.48
CA PRO A 256 5.41 16.40 7.75
C PRO A 256 4.80 17.16 6.58
N LYS A 257 5.45 18.25 6.19
CA LYS A 257 5.39 18.78 4.83
C LYS A 257 6.38 18.03 3.95
N ARG A 258 6.08 17.94 2.65
CA ARG A 258 6.96 17.26 1.68
C ARG A 258 8.35 17.88 1.57
N THR A 259 8.50 19.15 1.91
CA THR A 259 9.77 19.88 1.87
C THR A 259 10.51 19.87 3.21
N ASP A 260 9.98 19.20 4.25
CA ASP A 260 10.65 19.14 5.54
C ASP A 260 11.92 18.27 5.43
N PRO A 261 13.10 18.75 5.85
CA PRO A 261 14.36 18.00 5.70
C PRO A 261 14.40 16.66 6.46
N ALA A 262 13.55 16.52 7.49
CA ALA A 262 13.44 15.30 8.29
C ALA A 262 12.32 14.36 7.79
N ALA A 263 11.57 14.76 6.75
CA ALA A 263 10.59 13.89 6.13
C ALA A 263 11.29 12.78 5.36
N VAL A 264 10.74 11.57 5.47
CA VAL A 264 11.28 10.39 4.81
C VAL A 264 10.59 10.20 3.47
N HIS A 265 11.36 9.95 2.41
CA HIS A 265 10.83 9.74 1.06
C HIS A 265 11.19 8.38 0.48
N TYR A 266 10.19 7.72 -0.09
CA TYR A 266 10.32 6.47 -0.83
C TYR A 266 9.77 6.63 -2.24
N ASP A 267 10.41 5.98 -3.21
CA ASP A 267 9.94 5.96 -4.59
C ASP A 267 8.97 4.80 -4.89
N ALA A 268 8.59 4.65 -6.16
CA ALA A 268 7.64 3.63 -6.61
C ALA A 268 8.12 2.18 -6.42
N PHE A 269 9.40 1.98 -6.10
CA PHE A 269 9.99 0.68 -5.83
C PHE A 269 10.04 0.36 -4.33
N PHE A 270 9.51 1.24 -3.47
CA PHE A 270 9.59 1.22 -2.00
C PHE A 270 11.05 1.35 -1.51
N GLU A 271 11.87 2.06 -2.26
CA GLU A 271 13.26 2.33 -1.93
C GLU A 271 13.38 3.77 -1.47
N ARG A 272 14.17 4.04 -0.42
CA ARG A 272 14.43 5.41 0.02
C ARG A 272 15.03 6.21 -1.13
N SER A 273 14.49 7.39 -1.37
CA SER A 273 14.86 8.27 -2.49
C SER A 273 15.59 9.54 -2.07
N ASP A 274 15.85 9.71 -0.78
CA ASP A 274 16.48 10.89 -0.16
C ASP A 274 17.93 10.63 0.28
N PHE A 275 18.55 9.53 -0.19
CA PHE A 275 19.94 9.23 0.12
C PHE A 275 20.92 9.92 -0.81
N VAL A 276 21.98 10.40 -0.18
CA VAL A 276 23.25 10.79 -0.81
C VAL A 276 24.37 9.99 -0.17
N ASP A 277 25.47 9.80 -0.88
CA ASP A 277 26.69 9.26 -0.29
C ASP A 277 27.53 10.33 0.43
N GLU A 278 28.71 9.93 0.89
CA GLU A 278 29.67 10.79 1.61
C GLU A 278 30.12 12.01 0.76
N ASP A 279 30.06 11.91 -0.58
CA ASP A 279 30.40 12.97 -1.51
C ASP A 279 29.18 13.84 -1.90
N GLY A 280 28.00 13.57 -1.33
CA GLY A 280 26.75 14.25 -1.65
C GLY A 280 26.11 13.80 -2.97
N VAL A 281 26.55 12.68 -3.55
CA VAL A 281 25.98 12.15 -4.80
C VAL A 281 24.71 11.35 -4.48
N PRO A 282 23.57 11.64 -5.13
CA PRO A 282 22.34 10.89 -4.95
C PRO A 282 22.53 9.39 -5.24
N LEU A 283 22.03 8.55 -4.33
CA LEU A 283 22.09 7.10 -4.45
C LEU A 283 20.75 6.54 -4.91
N LEU A 284 20.76 5.81 -6.02
CA LEU A 284 19.63 5.01 -6.44
C LEU A 284 19.67 3.64 -5.73
N LEU A 285 18.73 3.39 -4.83
CA LEU A 285 18.68 2.13 -4.09
C LEU A 285 17.89 1.06 -4.83
N ASP A 286 18.40 -0.15 -4.91
CA ASP A 286 17.71 -1.35 -5.43
C ASP A 286 17.88 -2.50 -4.44
N LEU A 287 17.38 -2.30 -3.22
CA LEU A 287 17.54 -3.26 -2.15
C LEU A 287 16.53 -4.40 -2.35
N TYR A 288 15.29 -4.12 -2.74
CA TYR A 288 14.25 -5.11 -3.07
C TYR A 288 14.51 -5.85 -4.38
N GLY A 289 15.46 -5.38 -5.21
CA GLY A 289 15.84 -6.03 -6.46
C GLY A 289 14.79 -5.93 -7.57
N THR A 290 13.95 -4.89 -7.51
CA THR A 290 12.80 -4.68 -8.41
C THR A 290 13.10 -3.79 -9.60
N ARG A 291 14.17 -2.98 -9.54
CA ARG A 291 14.51 -2.09 -10.64
C ARG A 291 14.97 -2.89 -11.84
N ARG A 292 14.57 -2.48 -13.04
CA ARG A 292 14.98 -3.15 -14.27
C ARG A 292 16.21 -2.50 -14.91
N SER A 293 16.39 -1.21 -14.67
CA SER A 293 17.51 -0.46 -15.21
C SER A 293 17.98 0.64 -14.26
N VAL A 294 19.23 1.06 -14.48
CA VAL A 294 19.84 2.22 -13.85
C VAL A 294 20.28 3.18 -14.96
N PRO A 295 19.96 4.48 -14.87
CA PRO A 295 20.40 5.46 -15.85
C PRO A 295 21.92 5.61 -15.88
N GLN A 296 22.45 6.03 -17.02
CA GLN A 296 23.85 6.43 -17.14
C GLN A 296 24.16 7.58 -16.18
N GLY A 297 25.34 7.54 -15.56
CA GLY A 297 25.82 8.56 -14.62
C GLY A 297 25.25 8.45 -13.21
N SER A 298 24.37 7.48 -12.94
CA SER A 298 23.83 7.25 -11.60
C SER A 298 24.77 6.40 -10.75
N ARG A 299 24.87 6.72 -9.46
CA ARG A 299 25.42 5.82 -8.44
C ARG A 299 24.28 5.04 -7.81
N PHE A 300 24.43 3.72 -7.70
CA PHE A 300 23.35 2.86 -7.23
C PHE A 300 23.83 1.76 -6.29
N VAL A 301 22.97 1.32 -5.37
CA VAL A 301 23.26 0.24 -4.42
C VAL A 301 22.34 -0.94 -4.68
N THR A 302 22.90 -2.14 -4.86
CA THR A 302 22.11 -3.37 -5.04
C THR A 302 22.79 -4.56 -4.39
N GLY A 303 22.00 -5.56 -3.98
CA GLY A 303 22.50 -6.88 -3.59
C GLY A 303 22.38 -7.91 -4.71
N ARG A 304 22.23 -7.47 -5.97
CA ARG A 304 22.27 -8.34 -7.15
C ARG A 304 23.69 -8.46 -7.70
N PRO A 305 24.02 -9.57 -8.38
CA PRO A 305 25.28 -9.66 -9.11
C PRO A 305 25.32 -8.60 -10.21
N VAL A 306 26.38 -7.79 -10.23
CA VAL A 306 26.64 -6.79 -11.27
C VAL A 306 28.05 -6.99 -11.80
N SER A 307 28.21 -6.98 -13.12
CA SER A 307 29.52 -7.13 -13.80
C SER A 307 30.30 -5.80 -13.82
N LEU A 308 30.39 -5.14 -12.66
CA LEU A 308 31.16 -3.92 -12.45
C LEU A 308 32.02 -4.10 -11.20
N ILE A 309 33.06 -3.28 -11.07
CA ILE A 309 33.86 -3.22 -9.84
C ILE A 309 33.04 -2.43 -8.81
N PRO A 310 32.76 -2.99 -7.62
CA PRO A 310 32.05 -2.27 -6.58
C PRO A 310 32.91 -1.11 -6.06
N VAL A 311 32.29 0.05 -5.89
CA VAL A 311 32.89 1.23 -5.27
C VAL A 311 32.96 1.04 -3.75
N ARG A 312 31.92 0.44 -3.17
CA ARG A 312 31.79 0.19 -1.74
C ARG A 312 30.89 -1.00 -1.46
N GLY A 313 31.17 -1.72 -0.39
CA GLY A 313 30.31 -2.76 0.16
C GLY A 313 29.57 -2.31 1.42
N TYR A 314 28.33 -2.74 1.56
CA TYR A 314 27.47 -2.55 2.71
C TYR A 314 27.05 -3.89 3.32
N GLY A 315 26.98 -3.93 4.65
CA GLY A 315 26.40 -5.06 5.38
C GLY A 315 24.87 -4.99 5.41
N LEU A 316 24.22 -6.09 5.76
CA LEU A 316 22.77 -6.15 5.98
C LEU A 316 22.47 -6.49 7.45
N LEU A 317 22.79 -5.56 8.36
CA LEU A 317 22.79 -5.75 9.81
C LEU A 317 21.74 -4.93 10.58
N LEU A 318 21.29 -3.82 10.01
CA LEU A 318 20.34 -2.89 10.63
C LEU A 318 18.97 -2.95 9.97
N ARG A 319 17.91 -2.64 10.74
CA ARG A 319 16.52 -2.48 10.28
C ARG A 319 16.03 -1.04 10.45
N PRO A 320 15.25 -0.51 9.48
CA PRO A 320 14.97 -1.09 8.16
C PRO A 320 16.23 -1.19 7.28
N HIS A 321 16.19 -1.92 6.16
CA HIS A 321 17.43 -2.35 5.49
C HIS A 321 18.22 -1.21 4.83
N ASP A 322 17.52 -0.13 4.52
CA ASP A 322 18.02 1.17 4.10
C ASP A 322 18.94 1.82 5.15
N GLU A 323 18.76 1.54 6.45
CA GLU A 323 19.64 2.07 7.53
C GLU A 323 21.09 1.61 7.39
N ASN A 324 21.33 0.47 6.74
CA ASN A 324 22.70 0.01 6.49
C ASN A 324 23.44 0.95 5.53
N VAL A 325 22.73 1.50 4.54
CA VAL A 325 23.28 2.49 3.62
C VAL A 325 23.40 3.85 4.34
N ALA A 326 22.35 4.26 5.05
CA ALA A 326 22.28 5.52 5.79
C ALA A 326 23.43 5.70 6.80
N ARG A 327 23.80 4.62 7.49
CA ARG A 327 24.84 4.62 8.55
C ARG A 327 26.18 4.10 8.05
N HIS A 328 26.33 3.91 6.74
CA HIS A 328 27.55 3.43 6.10
C HIS A 328 28.11 2.12 6.71
N ILE A 329 27.22 1.19 7.05
CA ILE A 329 27.57 -0.08 7.68
C ILE A 329 28.36 -0.92 6.67
N SER A 330 29.64 -1.14 6.95
CA SER A 330 30.53 -1.93 6.09
C SER A 330 30.13 -3.40 6.03
N GLY A 331 30.26 -4.02 4.86
CA GLY A 331 30.01 -5.44 4.63
C GLY A 331 30.05 -5.80 3.15
N ASP A 332 29.63 -7.02 2.81
CA ASP A 332 29.69 -7.58 1.45
C ASP A 332 28.32 -8.09 0.97
N ASP A 333 27.23 -7.65 1.63
CA ASP A 333 25.87 -8.11 1.34
C ASP A 333 25.22 -7.31 0.21
N MET A 334 25.61 -6.05 0.05
CA MET A 334 25.13 -5.12 -0.97
C MET A 334 26.29 -4.24 -1.41
N HIS A 335 26.25 -3.73 -2.63
CA HIS A 335 27.37 -2.98 -3.19
C HIS A 335 26.90 -1.74 -3.92
N ALA A 336 27.65 -0.64 -3.74
CA ALA A 336 27.54 0.56 -4.55
C ALA A 336 28.34 0.41 -5.85
N PHE A 337 27.78 0.87 -6.96
CA PHE A 337 28.41 0.91 -8.27
C PHE A 337 28.16 2.26 -8.95
N ASP A 338 29.09 2.64 -9.82
CA ASP A 338 28.93 3.78 -10.74
C ASP A 338 28.48 3.29 -12.12
N ALA A 339 27.30 3.72 -12.57
CA ALA A 339 26.77 3.36 -13.88
C ALA A 339 27.40 4.21 -14.99
N VAL A 340 28.59 3.84 -15.47
CA VAL A 340 29.29 4.55 -16.57
C VAL A 340 28.47 4.60 -17.86
N GLN A 341 27.60 3.62 -18.06
CA GLN A 341 26.60 3.55 -19.12
C GLN A 341 25.26 3.13 -18.52
N ALA A 342 24.16 3.28 -19.26
CA ALA A 342 22.88 2.74 -18.83
C ALA A 342 22.97 1.21 -18.67
N LEU A 343 22.49 0.69 -17.54
CA LEU A 343 22.61 -0.72 -17.18
C LEU A 343 21.24 -1.35 -17.05
N LYS A 344 21.08 -2.54 -17.63
CA LYS A 344 19.97 -3.44 -17.27
C LYS A 344 20.40 -4.27 -16.09
N LEU A 345 19.63 -4.23 -15.02
CA LEU A 345 19.91 -5.05 -13.85
C LEU A 345 19.24 -6.41 -14.03
N THR A 346 20.05 -7.46 -14.02
CA THR A 346 19.63 -8.85 -14.21
C THR A 346 20.05 -9.67 -13.00
N GLY A 347 19.49 -10.87 -12.86
CA GLY A 347 19.76 -11.74 -11.71
C GLY A 347 18.84 -11.49 -10.52
N ARG A 348 18.91 -12.42 -9.57
CA ARG A 348 18.15 -12.37 -8.31
C ARG A 348 19.08 -11.88 -7.20
N MET A 349 18.49 -11.31 -6.14
CA MET A 349 19.21 -10.99 -4.91
C MET A 349 19.99 -12.22 -4.43
N THR A 350 21.29 -12.06 -4.13
CA THR A 350 22.25 -13.15 -3.82
C THR A 350 22.08 -13.82 -2.46
N ILE A 351 20.94 -13.60 -1.79
CA ILE A 351 20.54 -14.30 -0.55
C ILE A 351 21.26 -13.78 0.70
N ARG A 352 20.62 -12.77 1.31
CA ARG A 352 20.43 -12.66 2.77
C ARG A 352 19.08 -12.06 3.16
N LYS A 353 18.37 -11.37 2.26
CA LYS A 353 17.08 -10.73 2.60
C LYS A 353 16.00 -11.65 3.18
N ARG A 354 15.88 -12.91 2.72
CA ARG A 354 14.90 -13.84 3.31
C ARG A 354 15.23 -14.20 4.76
N ALA A 355 16.50 -14.45 5.07
CA ALA A 355 16.97 -14.69 6.44
C ALA A 355 16.96 -13.40 7.28
N TYR A 356 17.26 -12.26 6.67
CA TYR A 356 17.17 -10.95 7.31
C TYR A 356 15.77 -10.63 7.83
N HIS A 357 14.73 -11.20 7.22
CA HIS A 357 13.34 -11.09 7.66
C HIS A 357 12.83 -12.28 8.48
N SER A 358 13.66 -13.32 8.69
CA SER A 358 13.30 -14.49 9.49
C SER A 358 14.46 -14.90 10.40
N ASP A 359 14.30 -14.72 11.71
CA ASP A 359 15.28 -15.20 12.71
C ASP A 359 15.23 -16.72 12.91
N LEU A 360 14.40 -17.42 12.12
CA LEU A 360 14.29 -18.87 12.14
C LEU A 360 15.58 -19.49 11.61
N SER A 361 16.12 -20.44 12.37
CA SER A 361 17.12 -21.36 11.85
C SER A 361 16.57 -22.08 10.61
N TRP A 362 17.45 -22.58 9.74
CA TRP A 362 17.01 -23.33 8.56
C TRP A 362 16.07 -24.50 8.92
N ALA A 363 16.30 -25.13 10.08
CA ALA A 363 15.49 -26.24 10.57
C ALA A 363 14.09 -25.76 10.98
N GLU A 364 13.98 -24.63 11.67
CA GLU A 364 12.70 -24.04 12.03
C GLU A 364 11.97 -23.48 10.80
N ALA A 365 12.67 -22.82 9.88
CA ALA A 365 12.12 -22.34 8.63
C ALA A 365 11.59 -23.51 7.78
N LEU A 366 12.32 -24.62 7.74
CA LEU A 366 11.88 -25.85 7.09
C LEU A 366 10.69 -26.47 7.83
N HIS A 367 10.69 -26.50 9.16
CA HIS A 367 9.58 -27.03 9.95
C HIS A 367 8.30 -26.21 9.73
N VAL A 368 8.39 -24.89 9.82
CA VAL A 368 7.31 -23.94 9.54
C VAL A 368 6.88 -24.05 8.08
N GLY A 369 7.82 -24.20 7.14
CA GLY A 369 7.54 -24.40 5.72
C GLY A 369 6.78 -25.69 5.46
N ILE A 370 7.23 -26.82 6.03
CA ILE A 370 6.56 -28.13 5.92
C ILE A 370 5.19 -28.08 6.61
N TYR A 371 5.10 -27.46 7.79
CA TYR A 371 3.85 -27.29 8.51
C TYR A 371 2.87 -26.44 7.70
N GLY A 372 3.32 -25.30 7.16
CA GLY A 372 2.55 -24.43 6.28
C GLY A 372 2.11 -25.15 5.00
N LEU A 373 2.98 -25.94 4.38
CA LEU A 373 2.65 -26.79 3.23
C LEU A 373 1.57 -27.82 3.61
N ARG A 374 1.71 -28.49 4.76
CA ARG A 374 0.69 -29.41 5.30
C ARG A 374 -0.65 -28.71 5.48
N GLN A 375 -0.65 -27.49 5.99
CA GLN A 375 -1.86 -26.70 6.16
C GLN A 375 -2.46 -26.22 4.83
N ALA A 376 -1.64 -25.86 3.85
CA ALA A 376 -2.10 -25.38 2.54
C ALA A 376 -2.65 -26.50 1.62
N MET A 377 -2.32 -27.76 1.90
CA MET A 377 -2.78 -28.90 1.11
C MET A 377 -4.25 -29.26 1.39
N PRO A 378 -5.07 -29.53 0.36
CA PRO A 378 -6.43 -30.01 0.52
C PRO A 378 -6.49 -31.33 1.32
N ASP A 379 -7.59 -31.58 2.04
CA ASP A 379 -7.72 -32.76 2.89
C ASP A 379 -7.55 -34.11 2.15
N LYS A 380 -7.92 -34.18 0.86
CA LYS A 380 -7.64 -35.35 0.00
C LYS A 380 -6.14 -35.57 -0.23
N ALA A 381 -5.36 -34.50 -0.45
CA ALA A 381 -3.91 -34.58 -0.64
C ALA A 381 -3.18 -34.91 0.68
N ARG A 382 -3.67 -34.40 1.81
CA ARG A 382 -3.16 -34.75 3.15
C ARG A 382 -3.30 -36.24 3.44
N ARG A 383 -4.42 -36.87 3.06
CA ARG A 383 -4.61 -38.33 3.20
C ARG A 383 -3.65 -39.13 2.33
N LEU A 384 -3.43 -38.71 1.08
CA LEU A 384 -2.52 -39.36 0.16
C LEU A 384 -1.06 -39.27 0.64
N ILE A 385 -0.64 -38.09 1.12
CA ILE A 385 0.72 -37.90 1.66
C ILE A 385 0.89 -38.59 3.01
N ARG A 386 -0.14 -38.67 3.86
CA ARG A 386 -0.08 -39.53 5.06
C ARG A 386 0.08 -41.01 4.69
N GLN A 387 -0.61 -41.48 3.66
CA GLN A 387 -0.44 -42.85 3.16
C GLN A 387 0.97 -43.08 2.60
N VAL A 388 1.50 -42.16 1.79
CA VAL A 388 2.86 -42.25 1.26
C VAL A 388 3.92 -42.11 2.36
N TRP A 389 3.75 -41.17 3.30
CA TRP A 389 4.66 -40.98 4.44
C TRP A 389 4.64 -42.18 5.39
N ASN A 390 3.48 -42.81 5.62
CA ASN A 390 3.39 -44.04 6.40
C ASN A 390 3.97 -45.25 5.63
N CYS A 391 3.90 -45.29 4.30
CA CYS A 391 4.58 -46.31 3.49
C CYS A 391 6.10 -46.13 3.42
N VAL A 392 6.59 -44.89 3.43
CA VAL A 392 8.02 -44.57 3.25
C VAL A 392 8.77 -44.47 4.57
N PHE A 393 8.11 -43.99 5.64
CA PHE A 393 8.73 -43.71 6.94
C PHE A 393 8.01 -44.37 8.13
N GLY A 394 6.86 -45.03 7.91
CA GLY A 394 6.21 -45.87 8.93
C GLY A 394 6.94 -47.20 9.01
N ARG A 395 7.75 -47.35 10.07
CA ARG A 395 8.68 -48.48 10.25
C ARG A 395 8.04 -49.85 10.08
N CYS A 396 8.86 -50.77 9.55
CA CYS A 396 8.92 -52.15 10.01
C CYS A 396 8.62 -52.22 11.53
N ARG A 397 7.50 -52.85 11.87
CA ARG A 397 7.37 -53.56 13.14
C ARG A 397 7.45 -55.03 12.83
#